data_AF-A0A1F7ZQP4-F1
#
_entry.id   AF-A0A1F7ZQP4-F1
#
_cell.length_a   1.000
_cell.length_b   1.000
_cell.length_c   1.000
_cell.angle_alpha   90.00
_cell.angle_beta   90.00
_cell.angle_gamma   90.00
#
_symmetry.space_group_name_H-M   'P 1'
#
loop_
_entity.id
_entity.type
_entity.pdbx_description
1 polymer ?
#
loop_
_entity_poly.entity_id
_entity_poly.type
_entity_poly.pdbx_seq_one_letter_code
_entity_poly.pdbx_strand_id
1 'polypeptide(L)'
;MFSMLRRIKLDPSQYTYRTYVVSSGDNFSATKAVEFETRYVNTVQKATATDRSPAESYTIVTVPRARRVHQSFLTAPFSTLRSFWACLLVLRGQYGDQERPPSSMVSPYPDVILTNGPATAVCVILAARLLRLYNFIRGFVPFKKAFGGENLAPTDHQLRTIFIESWARVTTLSLSGKILLPFSDRFLVQWPRLAGIGAWKGMRKTEYVGMLVD
;
A
#
# COMPACT_ATOMS: atom_id res chain seq x y z
N MET A 1 -11.09 -0.24 4.68
CA MET A 1 -10.44 -0.27 3.36
C MET A 1 -11.44 -0.53 2.24
N PHE A 2 -12.13 -1.68 2.20
CA PHE A 2 -13.01 -2.02 1.08
C PHE A 2 -14.22 -1.08 0.88
N SER A 3 -14.82 -0.54 1.94
CA SER A 3 -15.83 0.53 1.81
C SER A 3 -15.28 1.80 1.14
N MET A 4 -13.98 2.08 1.29
CA MET A 4 -13.31 3.18 0.60
C MET A 4 -13.11 2.85 -0.87
N LEU A 5 -12.60 1.66 -1.17
CA LEU A 5 -12.42 1.21 -2.55
C LEU A 5 -13.74 1.24 -3.34
N ARG A 6 -14.88 0.99 -2.68
CA ARG A 6 -16.22 1.13 -3.28
C ARG A 6 -16.63 2.57 -3.60
N ARG A 7 -16.13 3.55 -2.83
CA ARG A 7 -16.44 4.97 -3.00
C ARG A 7 -15.46 5.70 -3.90
N ILE A 8 -14.23 5.18 -4.00
CA ILE A 8 -13.23 5.63 -4.96
C ILE A 8 -13.65 5.10 -6.33
N LYS A 9 -13.81 6.00 -7.30
CA LYS A 9 -13.97 5.61 -8.71
C LYS A 9 -12.63 5.06 -9.21
N LEU A 10 -12.37 3.78 -8.95
CA LEU A 10 -11.24 3.07 -9.54
C LEU A 10 -11.59 2.84 -11.01
N ASP A 11 -10.99 3.62 -11.88
CA ASP A 11 -11.13 3.42 -13.32
C ASP A 11 -10.41 2.12 -13.73
N PRO A 12 -11.12 1.11 -14.27
CA PRO A 12 -10.52 -0.15 -14.71
C PRO A 12 -9.44 0.03 -15.79
N SER A 13 -9.48 1.15 -16.53
CA SER A 13 -8.48 1.46 -17.55
C SER A 13 -7.16 2.01 -16.96
N GLN A 14 -7.21 2.53 -15.73
CA GLN A 14 -6.05 3.16 -15.06
C GLN A 14 -5.44 2.24 -13.99
N TYR A 15 -6.27 1.50 -13.25
CA TYR A 15 -5.83 0.60 -12.18
C TYR A 15 -5.97 -0.86 -12.58
N THR A 16 -5.25 -1.24 -13.63
CA THR A 16 -5.42 -2.51 -14.36
C THR A 16 -5.08 -3.75 -13.51
N TYR A 17 -4.11 -3.64 -12.59
CA TYR A 17 -3.66 -4.76 -11.76
C TYR A 17 -3.61 -4.36 -10.28
N ARG A 18 -4.16 -5.21 -9.40
CA ARG A 18 -4.29 -4.93 -7.96
C ARG A 18 -3.63 -6.01 -7.12
N THR A 19 -2.69 -5.62 -6.26
CA THR A 19 -2.04 -6.52 -5.31
C THR A 19 -2.57 -6.25 -3.91
N TYR A 20 -3.26 -7.23 -3.32
CA TYR A 20 -3.74 -7.17 -1.95
C TYR A 20 -2.71 -7.78 -1.00
N VAL A 21 -2.09 -6.94 -0.17
CA VAL A 21 -1.15 -7.41 0.85
C VAL A 21 -1.90 -7.67 2.16
N VAL A 22 -1.96 -8.93 2.56
CA VAL A 22 -2.64 -9.36 3.80
C VAL A 22 -1.62 -9.91 4.80
N SER A 23 -1.86 -9.71 6.09
CA SER A 23 -0.96 -10.24 7.13
C SER A 23 -1.28 -11.69 7.48
N SER A 24 -0.28 -12.48 7.85
CA SER A 24 -0.45 -13.88 8.25
C SER A 24 -1.43 -14.00 9.43
N GLY A 25 -2.50 -14.78 9.24
CA GLY A 25 -3.59 -14.96 10.21
C GLY A 25 -4.75 -13.96 10.08
N ASP A 26 -4.73 -13.10 9.05
CA ASP A 26 -5.85 -12.20 8.71
C ASP A 26 -6.68 -12.74 7.54
N ASN A 27 -7.41 -13.84 7.81
CA ASN A 27 -8.28 -14.48 6.83
C ASN A 27 -9.49 -13.60 6.47
N PHE A 28 -9.89 -12.70 7.38
CA PHE A 28 -11.00 -11.80 7.17
C PHE A 28 -10.70 -10.80 6.05
N SER A 29 -9.53 -10.14 6.07
CA SER A 29 -9.13 -9.22 5.01
C SER A 29 -8.97 -9.93 3.67
N ALA A 30 -8.43 -11.15 3.65
CA ALA A 30 -8.32 -11.95 2.42
C ALA A 30 -9.70 -12.27 1.83
N THR A 31 -10.65 -12.72 2.66
CA THR A 31 -12.02 -13.01 2.22
C THR A 31 -12.71 -11.75 1.68
N LYS A 32 -12.51 -10.60 2.34
CA LYS A 32 -13.06 -9.32 1.87
C LYS A 32 -12.44 -8.83 0.56
N ALA A 33 -11.18 -9.15 0.28
CA ALA A 33 -10.57 -8.88 -1.01
C ALA A 33 -11.27 -9.67 -2.13
N VAL A 34 -11.47 -10.97 -1.92
CA VAL A 34 -12.18 -11.84 -2.88
C VAL A 34 -13.62 -11.38 -3.08
N GLU A 35 -14.34 -11.03 -2.00
CA GLU A 35 -15.71 -10.52 -2.08
C GLU A 35 -15.79 -9.20 -2.88
N PHE A 36 -14.83 -8.31 -2.65
CA PHE A 36 -14.75 -7.03 -3.37
C PHE A 36 -14.49 -7.25 -4.86
N GLU A 37 -13.49 -8.05 -5.22
CA GLU A 37 -13.16 -8.32 -6.62
C GLU A 37 -14.29 -9.06 -7.35
N THR A 38 -14.95 -10.02 -6.69
CA THR A 38 -16.11 -10.73 -7.27
C THR A 38 -17.24 -9.75 -7.61
N ARG A 39 -17.55 -8.80 -6.71
CA ARG A 39 -18.56 -7.76 -6.97
C ARG A 39 -18.11 -6.76 -8.02
N TYR A 40 -16.83 -6.42 -8.02
CA TYR A 40 -16.23 -5.48 -8.97
C TYR A 40 -16.27 -6.04 -10.40
N VAL A 41 -15.86 -7.30 -10.59
CA VAL A 41 -15.96 -8.03 -11.87
C VAL A 41 -17.41 -8.07 -12.36
N ASN A 42 -18.37 -8.41 -11.50
CA ASN A 42 -19.79 -8.42 -11.87
C ASN A 42 -20.32 -7.04 -12.32
N THR A 43 -19.73 -5.96 -11.82
CA THR A 43 -20.12 -4.59 -12.20
C THR A 43 -19.46 -4.18 -13.52
N VAL A 44 -18.17 -4.49 -13.70
CA VAL A 44 -17.41 -4.18 -14.93
C VAL A 44 -17.87 -5.03 -16.10
N GLN A 45 -18.16 -6.32 -15.90
CA GLN A 45 -18.61 -7.23 -16.95
C GLN A 45 -20.04 -6.90 -17.43
N LYS A 46 -20.88 -6.28 -16.59
CA LYS A 46 -22.15 -5.68 -17.01
C LYS A 46 -21.98 -4.41 -17.85
N ALA A 47 -20.85 -3.72 -17.73
CA ALA A 47 -20.58 -2.46 -18.42
C ALA A 47 -19.75 -2.60 -19.70
N THR A 48 -18.95 -3.67 -19.82
CA THR A 48 -18.07 -3.93 -20.98
C THR A 48 -18.13 -5.40 -21.38
N ALA A 49 -18.65 -5.68 -22.58
CA ALA A 49 -18.66 -6.99 -23.23
C ALA A 49 -17.27 -7.34 -23.78
N THR A 50 -16.28 -7.48 -22.90
CA THR A 50 -14.91 -7.89 -23.28
C THR A 50 -14.45 -9.09 -22.46
N ASP A 51 -14.00 -10.12 -23.17
CA ASP A 51 -13.46 -11.41 -22.69
C ASP A 51 -12.11 -11.29 -21.95
N ARG A 52 -12.03 -10.47 -20.89
CA ARG A 52 -10.89 -10.57 -19.96
C ARG A 52 -11.27 -11.49 -18.82
N SER A 53 -10.49 -12.56 -18.66
CA SER A 53 -10.65 -13.53 -17.58
C SER A 53 -10.50 -12.83 -16.21
N PRO A 54 -11.41 -13.05 -15.24
CA PRO A 54 -11.36 -12.43 -13.92
C PRO A 54 -10.06 -12.71 -13.14
N ALA A 55 -9.41 -13.84 -13.44
CA ALA A 55 -8.25 -14.37 -12.72
C ALA A 55 -6.96 -13.57 -12.93
N GLU A 56 -6.86 -12.72 -13.96
CA GLU A 56 -5.62 -11.96 -14.26
C GLU A 56 -5.62 -10.54 -13.68
N SER A 57 -6.70 -10.12 -13.01
CA SER A 57 -6.89 -8.71 -12.62
C SER A 57 -6.35 -8.36 -11.22
N TYR A 58 -6.14 -9.36 -10.36
CA TYR A 58 -5.66 -9.15 -9.00
C TYR A 58 -4.90 -10.34 -8.45
N THR A 59 -4.05 -10.11 -7.44
CA THR A 59 -3.38 -11.16 -6.67
C THR A 59 -3.43 -10.84 -5.18
N ILE A 60 -3.41 -11.87 -4.33
CA ILE A 60 -3.41 -11.73 -2.87
C ILE A 60 -2.10 -12.30 -2.34
N VAL A 61 -1.30 -11.44 -1.70
CA VAL A 61 0.02 -11.80 -1.16
C VAL A 61 -0.03 -11.76 0.36
N THR A 62 0.34 -12.88 0.99
CA THR A 62 0.38 -12.98 2.46
C THR A 62 1.77 -12.67 3.00
N VAL A 63 1.89 -11.64 3.82
CA VAL A 63 3.14 -11.27 4.49
C VAL A 63 3.14 -11.68 5.97
N PRO A 64 4.30 -11.96 6.58
CA PRO A 64 4.38 -12.25 8.01
C PRO A 64 3.83 -11.09 8.83
N ARG A 65 3.07 -11.40 9.88
CA ARG A 65 2.52 -10.40 10.79
C ARG A 65 3.63 -9.69 11.56
N ALA A 66 3.64 -8.35 11.51
CA ALA A 66 4.66 -7.52 12.17
C ALA A 66 4.73 -7.73 13.70
N ARG A 67 3.58 -7.90 14.36
CA ARG A 67 3.50 -8.25 15.77
C ARG A 67 2.30 -9.16 16.03
N ARG A 68 2.54 -10.28 16.72
CA ARG A 68 1.46 -11.18 17.17
C ARG A 68 0.78 -10.63 18.43
N VAL A 69 -0.48 -11.01 18.63
CA VAL A 69 -1.17 -10.72 19.90
C VAL A 69 -0.46 -11.48 21.02
N HIS A 70 -0.31 -10.87 22.20
CA HIS A 70 0.46 -11.41 23.34
C HIS A 70 1.96 -11.61 23.12
N GLN A 71 2.52 -11.11 22.01
CA GLN A 71 3.96 -11.11 21.82
C GLN A 71 4.64 -10.09 22.73
N SER A 72 5.70 -10.51 23.42
CA SER A 72 6.53 -9.63 24.24
C SER A 72 7.10 -8.47 23.42
N PHE A 73 7.20 -7.29 24.03
CA PHE A 73 7.80 -6.11 23.41
C PHE A 73 9.26 -6.30 23.02
N LEU A 74 9.97 -7.26 23.61
CA LEU A 74 11.37 -7.54 23.28
C LEU A 74 11.52 -8.36 21.99
N THR A 75 10.55 -9.23 21.68
CA THR A 75 10.60 -10.07 20.47
C THR A 75 9.85 -9.43 19.29
N ALA A 76 8.97 -8.47 19.57
CA ALA A 76 8.22 -7.71 18.55
C ALA A 76 9.09 -7.01 17.50
N PRO A 77 10.27 -6.43 17.81
CA PRO A 77 11.14 -5.84 16.80
C PRO A 77 11.59 -6.84 15.72
N PHE A 78 11.96 -8.06 16.12
CA PHE A 78 12.41 -9.09 15.16
C PHE A 78 11.30 -9.52 14.20
N SER A 79 10.08 -9.73 14.70
CA SER A 79 8.94 -10.03 13.81
C SER A 79 8.57 -8.83 12.94
N THR A 80 8.73 -7.61 13.43
CA THR A 80 8.49 -6.38 12.67
C THR A 80 9.52 -6.23 11.55
N LEU A 81 10.80 -6.48 11.80
CA LEU A 81 11.86 -6.47 10.79
C LEU A 81 11.64 -7.54 9.72
N ARG A 82 11.24 -8.75 10.12
CA ARG A 82 10.87 -9.81 9.16
C ARG A 82 9.68 -9.38 8.28
N SER A 83 8.67 -8.76 8.86
CA SER A 83 7.51 -8.23 8.13
C SER A 83 7.91 -7.09 7.19
N PHE A 84 8.78 -6.19 7.64
CA PHE A 84 9.35 -5.12 6.82
C PHE A 84 10.13 -5.66 5.62
N TRP A 85 10.98 -6.66 5.82
CA TRP A 85 11.74 -7.28 4.73
C TRP A 85 10.80 -7.96 3.71
N ALA A 86 9.78 -8.66 4.19
CA ALA A 86 8.76 -9.23 3.32
C ALA A 86 8.04 -8.14 2.50
N CYS A 87 7.63 -7.03 3.14
CA CYS A 87 7.00 -5.91 2.44
C CYS A 87 7.92 -5.30 1.38
N LEU A 88 9.22 -5.18 1.66
CA LEU A 88 10.22 -4.71 0.70
C LEU A 88 10.33 -5.62 -0.52
N LEU A 89 10.34 -6.94 -0.30
CA LEU A 89 10.36 -7.93 -1.39
C LEU A 89 9.08 -7.89 -2.22
N VAL A 90 7.92 -7.74 -1.58
CA VAL A 90 6.62 -7.62 -2.27
C VAL A 90 6.59 -6.38 -3.16
N LEU A 91 7.05 -5.23 -2.66
CA LEU A 91 7.11 -4.00 -3.46
C LEU A 91 8.10 -4.11 -4.64
N ARG A 92 9.08 -5.00 -4.57
CA ARG A 92 10.03 -5.28 -5.65
C ARG A 92 9.57 -6.41 -6.60
N GLY A 93 8.43 -7.05 -6.33
CA GLY A 93 7.98 -8.23 -7.08
C GLY A 93 8.86 -9.47 -6.91
N GLN A 94 9.61 -9.55 -5.80
CA GLN A 94 10.58 -10.62 -5.51
C GLN A 94 10.13 -11.53 -4.35
N TYR A 95 8.89 -11.40 -3.89
CA TYR A 95 8.38 -12.20 -2.79
C TYR A 95 7.95 -13.58 -3.29
N GLY A 96 8.32 -14.64 -2.56
CA GLY A 96 8.14 -16.02 -3.02
C GLY A 96 6.68 -16.43 -3.27
N ASP A 97 5.75 -15.89 -2.48
CA ASP A 97 4.32 -16.19 -2.59
C ASP A 97 3.60 -15.25 -3.59
N GLN A 98 4.33 -14.41 -4.30
CA GLN A 98 3.76 -13.45 -5.24
C GLN A 98 3.74 -14.01 -6.65
N GLU A 99 2.57 -14.02 -7.28
CA GLU A 99 2.44 -14.30 -8.70
C GLU A 99 3.16 -13.23 -9.51
N ARG A 100 3.83 -13.64 -10.59
CA ARG A 100 4.53 -12.70 -11.45
C ARG A 100 3.51 -11.73 -12.05
N PRO A 101 3.78 -10.41 -11.99
CA PRO A 101 2.89 -9.44 -12.61
C PRO A 101 2.77 -9.74 -14.11
N PRO A 102 1.64 -9.39 -14.74
CA PRO A 102 1.44 -9.56 -16.18
C PRO A 102 2.57 -8.91 -16.98
N SER A 103 2.99 -9.53 -18.08
CA SER A 103 4.04 -9.01 -18.97
C SER A 103 3.71 -7.64 -19.56
N SER A 104 2.43 -7.22 -19.50
CA SER A 104 1.97 -5.88 -19.90
C SER A 104 2.35 -4.77 -18.91
N MET A 105 2.88 -5.08 -17.72
CA MET A 105 3.30 -4.07 -16.75
C MET A 105 4.68 -3.51 -17.10
N VAL A 106 4.74 -2.19 -17.27
CA VAL A 106 5.97 -1.45 -17.63
C VAL A 106 6.95 -1.34 -16.46
N SER A 107 6.46 -1.39 -15.21
CA SER A 107 7.27 -1.26 -14.01
C SER A 107 7.04 -2.38 -13.01
N PRO A 108 8.09 -2.84 -12.31
CA PRO A 108 7.94 -3.78 -11.20
C PRO A 108 7.35 -3.13 -9.94
N TYR A 109 7.33 -1.80 -9.85
CA TYR A 109 6.84 -1.08 -8.68
C TYR A 109 5.37 -0.66 -8.86
N PRO A 110 4.54 -0.75 -7.80
CA PRO A 110 3.18 -0.23 -7.85
C PRO A 110 3.18 1.30 -7.92
N ASP A 111 2.25 1.88 -8.67
CA ASP A 111 2.11 3.35 -8.78
C ASP A 111 1.57 3.96 -7.48
N VAL A 112 0.54 3.32 -6.90
CA VAL A 112 -0.13 3.78 -5.69
C VAL A 112 -0.24 2.62 -4.70
N ILE A 113 0.06 2.94 -3.44
CA ILE A 113 -0.04 2.04 -2.30
C ILE A 113 -1.09 2.62 -1.35
N LEU A 114 -2.22 1.93 -1.25
CA LEU A 114 -3.27 2.24 -0.30
C LEU A 114 -3.11 1.34 0.92
N THR A 115 -3.03 1.91 2.13
CA THR A 115 -2.99 1.12 3.35
C THR A 115 -3.98 1.63 4.38
N ASN A 116 -4.61 0.70 5.07
CA ASN A 116 -5.19 0.93 6.38
C ASN A 116 -4.60 -0.07 7.37
N GLY A 117 -4.60 0.27 8.64
CA GLY A 117 -4.26 -0.68 9.69
C GLY A 117 -2.95 -0.41 10.42
N PRO A 118 -2.59 -1.28 11.38
CA PRO A 118 -1.63 -0.96 12.41
C PRO A 118 -0.17 -1.18 11.94
N ALA A 119 0.47 -2.28 12.33
CA ALA A 119 1.92 -2.42 12.17
C ALA A 119 2.36 -2.77 10.74
N THR A 120 1.58 -3.58 10.00
CA THR A 120 1.93 -3.93 8.61
C THR A 120 1.89 -2.73 7.67
N ALA A 121 0.97 -1.78 7.87
CA ALA A 121 0.93 -0.54 7.10
C ALA A 121 2.20 0.30 7.29
N VAL A 122 2.75 0.32 8.52
CA VAL A 122 4.03 0.96 8.82
C VAL A 122 5.15 0.31 8.01
N CYS A 123 5.21 -1.02 8.02
CA CYS A 123 6.21 -1.77 7.26
C CYS A 123 6.16 -1.46 5.75
N VAL A 124 4.97 -1.47 5.15
CA VAL A 124 4.78 -1.23 3.71
C VAL A 124 5.17 0.19 3.31
N ILE A 125 4.69 1.22 4.03
CA ILE A 125 4.99 2.63 3.68
C ILE A 125 6.46 2.95 3.90
N LEU A 126 7.08 2.47 4.98
CA LEU A 126 8.50 2.66 5.21
C LEU A 126 9.35 1.96 4.13
N ALA A 127 8.95 0.76 3.69
CA ALA A 127 9.63 0.06 2.61
C ALA A 127 9.51 0.83 1.28
N ALA A 128 8.33 1.37 0.97
CA ALA A 128 8.11 2.22 -0.19
C ALA A 128 8.98 3.50 -0.15
N ARG A 129 9.07 4.14 1.02
CA ARG A 129 9.94 5.31 1.21
C ARG A 129 11.41 4.99 1.09
N LEU A 130 11.84 3.85 1.62
CA LEU A 130 13.22 3.37 1.50
C LEU A 130 13.58 3.12 0.03
N LEU A 131 12.70 2.49 -0.74
CA LEU A 131 12.90 2.26 -2.18
C LEU A 131 12.97 3.57 -2.96
N ARG A 132 12.09 4.53 -2.67
CA ARG A 132 12.13 5.87 -3.28
C ARG A 132 13.44 6.59 -2.96
N LEU A 133 13.89 6.55 -1.71
CA LEU A 133 15.16 7.14 -1.29
C LEU A 133 16.36 6.45 -1.97
N TYR A 134 16.36 5.11 -2.04
CA TYR A 134 17.41 4.35 -2.71
C TYR A 134 17.50 4.70 -4.20
N ASN A 135 16.36 4.76 -4.90
CA ASN A 135 16.30 5.13 -6.31
C ASN A 135 16.73 6.58 -6.54
N PHE A 136 16.36 7.50 -5.64
CA PHE A 136 16.81 8.88 -5.66
C PHE A 136 18.33 8.98 -5.52
N ILE A 137 18.93 8.38 -4.47
CA ILE A 137 20.38 8.39 -4.24
C ILE A 137 21.12 7.77 -5.42
N ARG A 138 20.63 6.63 -5.95
CA ARG A 138 21.23 5.96 -7.11
C ARG A 138 21.23 6.84 -8.36
N GLY A 139 20.23 7.71 -8.52
CA GLY A 139 20.17 8.69 -9.61
C GLY A 139 21.20 9.82 -9.47
N PHE A 140 21.60 10.16 -8.25
CA PHE A 140 22.60 11.20 -7.97
C PHE A 140 24.04 10.71 -8.01
N VAL A 141 24.28 9.39 -7.89
CA VAL A 141 25.64 8.82 -7.94
C VAL A 141 26.07 8.62 -9.42
N PRO A 142 27.07 9.37 -9.93
CA PRO A 142 27.49 9.31 -11.34
C PRO A 142 28.22 8.02 -11.73
N PHE A 143 28.36 7.06 -10.81
CA PHE A 143 29.11 5.81 -11.02
C PHE A 143 28.43 4.83 -12.01
N LYS A 144 27.19 5.11 -12.43
CA LYS A 144 26.40 4.21 -13.29
C LYS A 144 26.72 4.32 -14.79
N LYS A 145 27.49 5.32 -15.24
CA LYS A 145 27.96 5.38 -16.65
C LYS A 145 28.94 4.26 -17.03
N ALA A 146 29.55 3.57 -16.05
CA ALA A 146 30.56 2.55 -16.31
C ALA A 146 30.03 1.10 -16.46
N PHE A 147 28.78 0.80 -16.06
CA PHE A 147 28.28 -0.58 -15.96
C PHE A 147 26.97 -0.84 -16.72
N GLY A 148 26.68 -0.09 -17.79
CA GLY A 148 25.64 -0.45 -18.79
C GLY A 148 24.20 -0.61 -18.27
N GLY A 149 23.89 -0.18 -17.05
CA GLY A 149 22.57 -0.38 -16.45
C GLY A 149 21.59 0.67 -16.91
N GLU A 150 20.56 0.25 -17.65
CA GLU A 150 19.51 1.08 -18.26
C GLU A 150 19.09 2.30 -17.43
N ASN A 151 18.84 3.39 -18.16
CA ASN A 151 18.32 4.66 -17.67
C ASN A 151 16.85 4.47 -17.22
N LEU A 152 16.64 3.87 -16.06
CA LEU A 152 15.42 4.10 -15.31
C LEU A 152 15.46 5.56 -14.84
N ALA A 153 14.95 6.45 -15.69
CA ALA A 153 14.62 7.81 -15.29
C ALA A 153 13.80 7.72 -13.99
N PRO A 154 13.97 8.66 -13.04
CA PRO A 154 13.14 8.70 -11.85
C PRO A 154 11.70 9.02 -12.30
N THR A 155 10.93 8.00 -12.66
CA THR A 155 9.52 8.15 -13.04
C THR A 155 8.79 8.61 -11.79
N ASP A 156 8.44 9.89 -11.80
CA ASP A 156 8.05 10.77 -10.69
C ASP A 156 6.75 10.38 -9.93
N HIS A 157 6.29 9.14 -10.10
CA HIS A 157 4.94 8.72 -9.71
C HIS A 157 4.85 7.32 -9.09
N GLN A 158 5.91 6.53 -9.04
CA GLN A 158 5.85 5.18 -8.48
C GLN A 158 6.00 5.17 -6.95
N LEU A 159 5.33 4.22 -6.30
CA LEU A 159 5.30 4.02 -4.84
C LEU A 159 4.66 5.19 -4.07
N ARG A 160 3.64 5.85 -4.63
CA ARG A 160 2.89 6.89 -3.90
C ARG A 160 2.06 6.27 -2.79
N THR A 161 2.23 6.75 -1.57
CA THR A 161 1.64 6.15 -0.37
C THR A 161 0.45 6.98 0.13
N ILE A 162 -0.69 6.33 0.26
CA ILE A 162 -1.88 6.89 0.88
C ILE A 162 -2.18 6.07 2.13
N PHE A 163 -1.99 6.69 3.29
CA PHE A 163 -2.38 6.10 4.57
C PHE A 163 -3.76 6.61 4.97
N ILE A 164 -4.62 5.70 5.39
CA ILE A 164 -5.91 6.06 5.96
C ILE A 164 -5.98 5.63 7.42
N GLU A 165 -6.28 6.60 8.28
CA GLU A 165 -6.46 6.37 9.70
C GLU A 165 -7.69 5.49 9.99
N SER A 166 -7.56 4.68 11.03
CA SER A 166 -8.63 3.79 11.49
C SER A 166 -9.87 4.59 11.88
N TRP A 167 -11.04 4.08 11.47
CA TRP A 167 -12.33 4.66 11.86
C TRP A 167 -12.52 4.70 13.38
N ALA A 168 -11.93 3.76 14.12
CA ALA A 168 -12.00 3.72 15.58
C ALA A 168 -11.26 4.89 16.27
N ARG A 169 -10.46 5.67 15.53
CA ARG A 169 -9.71 6.81 16.08
C ARG A 169 -10.47 8.10 15.83
N VAL A 170 -11.24 8.52 16.83
CA VAL A 170 -12.11 9.71 16.76
C VAL A 170 -11.38 10.99 17.15
N THR A 171 -10.59 10.94 18.23
CA THR A 171 -10.01 12.13 18.88
C THR A 171 -8.51 12.26 18.70
N THR A 172 -7.79 11.15 18.52
CA THR A 172 -6.33 11.13 18.41
C THR A 172 -5.87 10.12 17.37
N LEU A 173 -4.78 10.42 16.66
CA LEU A 173 -4.15 9.49 15.71
C LEU A 173 -3.70 8.20 16.40
N SER A 174 -3.77 7.08 15.69
CA SER A 174 -3.21 5.81 16.14
C SER A 174 -1.69 5.89 16.26
N LEU A 175 -1.06 4.95 16.97
CA LEU A 175 0.40 4.91 17.04
C LEU A 175 1.02 4.80 15.64
N SER A 176 0.48 3.91 14.80
CA SER A 176 0.86 3.80 13.38
C SER A 176 0.63 5.10 12.63
N GLY A 177 -0.52 5.76 12.84
CA GLY A 177 -0.81 7.06 12.25
C GLY A 177 0.22 8.12 12.63
N LYS A 178 0.59 8.23 13.90
CA LYS A 178 1.64 9.15 14.36
C LYS A 178 3.00 8.86 13.71
N ILE A 179 3.37 7.58 13.59
CA ILE A 179 4.61 7.16 12.95
C ILE A 179 4.59 7.49 11.46
N LEU A 180 3.48 7.23 10.77
CA LEU A 180 3.34 7.34 9.31
C LEU A 180 3.01 8.75 8.83
N LEU A 181 2.63 9.63 9.73
CA LEU A 181 2.30 11.01 9.42
C LEU A 181 3.40 11.73 8.59
N PRO A 182 4.70 11.63 8.93
CA PRO A 182 5.78 12.19 8.11
C PRO A 182 6.15 11.37 6.87
N PHE A 183 5.76 10.10 6.80
CA PHE A 183 6.20 9.18 5.74
C PHE A 183 5.14 8.91 4.67
N SER A 184 3.88 9.27 4.88
CA SER A 184 2.83 9.09 3.88
C SER A 184 2.76 10.29 2.93
N ASP A 185 2.52 10.06 1.64
CA ASP A 185 2.33 11.17 0.67
C ASP A 185 0.97 11.85 0.86
N ARG A 186 -0.04 11.07 1.25
CA ARG A 186 -1.35 11.56 1.71
C ARG A 186 -1.75 10.83 2.98
N PHE A 187 -2.25 11.59 3.94
CA PHE A 187 -2.78 11.07 5.19
C PHE A 187 -4.25 11.42 5.31
N LEU A 188 -5.11 10.42 5.14
CA LEU A 188 -6.56 10.59 5.13
C LEU A 188 -7.15 10.25 6.49
N VAL A 189 -8.05 11.10 6.98
CA VAL A 189 -8.75 10.91 8.26
C VAL A 189 -10.26 10.92 8.07
N GLN A 190 -10.94 10.13 8.90
CA GLN A 190 -12.39 9.94 8.81
C GLN A 190 -13.17 10.80 9.82
N TRP A 191 -12.47 11.58 10.64
CA TRP A 191 -13.06 12.45 11.66
C TRP A 191 -12.57 13.89 11.50
N PRO A 192 -13.46 14.90 11.56
CA PRO A 192 -13.08 16.30 11.32
C PRO A 192 -12.08 16.80 12.37
N ARG A 193 -12.17 16.30 13.61
CA ARG A 193 -11.24 16.63 14.71
C ARG A 193 -9.79 16.22 14.42
N LEU A 194 -9.59 15.27 13.51
CA LEU A 194 -8.26 14.81 13.11
C LEU A 194 -7.70 15.52 11.88
N ALA A 195 -8.45 16.44 11.25
CA ALA A 195 -7.95 17.22 10.13
C ALA A 195 -6.94 18.28 10.56
N GLY A 196 -6.07 18.67 9.64
CA GLY A 196 -5.16 19.78 9.86
C GLY A 196 -3.95 19.45 10.75
N ILE A 197 -3.82 18.20 11.22
CA ILE A 197 -2.70 17.75 12.05
C ILE A 197 -1.45 17.63 11.15
N GLY A 198 -0.34 18.19 11.61
CA GLY A 198 0.97 18.04 10.97
C GLY A 198 2.04 17.81 12.03
N ALA A 199 3.14 17.12 11.69
CA ALA A 199 4.23 16.86 12.63
C ALA A 199 5.13 18.09 12.82
N TRP A 200 5.26 18.94 11.79
CA TRP A 200 6.02 20.20 11.84
C TRP A 200 5.47 21.23 10.85
N LYS A 201 5.90 22.49 11.01
CA LYS A 201 5.49 23.60 10.15
C LYS A 201 5.96 23.36 8.70
N GLY A 202 5.02 23.38 7.74
CA GLY A 202 5.28 23.12 6.32
C GLY A 202 5.03 21.68 5.86
N MET A 203 4.80 20.73 6.77
CA MET A 203 4.38 19.38 6.39
C MET A 203 2.94 19.37 5.87
N ARG A 204 2.65 18.48 4.91
CA ARG A 204 1.28 18.24 4.45
C ARG A 204 0.42 17.78 5.63
N LYS A 205 -0.69 18.48 5.84
CA LYS A 205 -1.61 18.21 6.93
C LYS A 205 -2.51 17.02 6.60
N THR A 206 -3.08 16.41 7.64
CA THR A 206 -4.12 15.38 7.49
C THR A 206 -5.36 15.93 6.78
N GLU A 207 -5.89 15.14 5.85
CA GLU A 207 -7.04 15.49 5.00
C GLU A 207 -8.29 14.76 5.47
N TYR A 208 -9.34 15.49 5.84
CA TYR A 208 -10.63 14.89 6.17
C TYR A 208 -11.39 14.50 4.90
N VAL A 209 -11.82 13.25 4.84
CA VAL A 209 -12.48 12.65 3.67
C VAL A 209 -13.88 12.12 3.97
N GLY A 210 -14.43 12.43 5.13
CA GLY A 210 -15.75 11.96 5.55
C GLY A 210 -15.74 10.56 6.16
N MET A 211 -16.94 10.09 6.51
CA MET A 211 -17.15 8.72 6.97
C MET A 211 -17.09 7.78 5.77
N LEU A 212 -16.10 6.88 5.80
CA LEU A 212 -15.86 5.90 4.74
C LEU A 212 -16.34 4.50 5.13
N VAL A 213 -17.26 4.42 6.10
CA VAL A 213 -17.94 3.20 6.53
C VAL A 213 -19.37 3.27 6.01
N ASP A 214 -19.85 2.14 5.49
CA ASP A 214 -21.24 1.97 5.04
C ASP A 214 -22.05 1.32 6.16
#